data_AF-A0A8J7N4T5-F1
#
_entry.id   AF-A0A8J7N4T5-F1
#
_cell.length_a   1.000
_cell.length_b   1.000
_cell.length_c   1.000
_cell.angle_alpha   90.00
_cell.angle_beta   90.00
_cell.angle_gamma   90.00
#
_symmetry.space_group_name_H-M   'P 1'
#
loop_
_entity.id
_entity.type
_entity.pdbx_description
1 polymer ?
#
loop_
_entity_poly.entity_id
_entity_poly.type
_entity_poly.pdbx_seq_one_letter_code
_entity_poly.pdbx_strand_id
1 'polypeptide(L)' 'MSIVHTHQPDAHPGLLGLLAAAFRAFFHAVMTMAEQSPRMREIDRLQAMSDADLAALGLTRDRIIQHVFRDRI' A
#
# COMPACT_ATOMS: atom_id res chain seq x y z
N MET A 1 -19.57 -22.26 -37.73
CA MET A 1 -19.73 -21.72 -36.36
C MET A 1 -19.03 -22.66 -35.40
N SER A 2 -17.77 -22.39 -35.03
CA SER A 2 -17.01 -23.20 -34.07
C SER A 2 -17.25 -22.69 -32.67
N ILE A 3 -17.93 -23.48 -31.85
CA ILE A 3 -18.10 -23.23 -30.42
C ILE A 3 -16.78 -23.59 -29.75
N VAL A 4 -15.98 -22.57 -29.39
CA VAL A 4 -14.87 -22.76 -28.46
C VAL A 4 -15.48 -23.09 -27.10
N HIS A 5 -15.40 -24.36 -26.71
CA HIS A 5 -15.61 -24.76 -25.33
C HIS A 5 -14.41 -24.28 -24.52
N THR A 6 -14.55 -23.15 -23.83
CA THR A 6 -13.62 -22.76 -22.78
C THR A 6 -13.79 -23.76 -21.64
N HIS A 7 -12.90 -24.74 -21.56
CA HIS A 7 -12.83 -25.64 -20.41
C HIS A 7 -12.33 -24.83 -19.21
N GLN A 8 -13.25 -24.26 -18.44
CA GLN A 8 -12.96 -23.72 -17.11
C GLN A 8 -12.53 -24.92 -16.24
N PRO A 9 -11.28 -25.02 -15.77
CA PRO A 9 -10.93 -26.13 -14.91
C PRO A 9 -11.60 -25.88 -13.56
N ASP A 10 -12.60 -26.69 -13.23
CA ASP A 10 -13.16 -26.80 -11.88
C ASP A 10 -12.10 -27.46 -10.97
N ALA A 11 -11.01 -26.73 -10.72
CA ALA A 11 -9.98 -27.15 -9.80
C ALA A 11 -10.48 -26.85 -8.38
N HIS A 12 -11.12 -27.84 -7.75
CA HIS A 12 -11.27 -27.83 -6.30
C HIS A 12 -9.88 -27.62 -5.70
N PRO A 13 -9.66 -26.54 -4.91
CA PRO A 13 -8.34 -26.23 -4.42
C PRO A 13 -7.88 -27.37 -3.52
N GLY A 14 -6.93 -28.17 -4.00
CA GLY A 14 -6.23 -29.12 -3.15
C GLY A 14 -5.50 -28.39 -2.01
N LEU A 15 -4.91 -29.14 -1.09
CA LEU A 15 -4.19 -28.60 0.07
C LEU A 15 -3.19 -27.47 -0.29
N LEU A 16 -2.50 -27.62 -1.43
CA LEU A 16 -1.60 -26.62 -2.00
C LEU A 16 -2.33 -25.34 -2.45
N GLY A 17 -3.52 -25.46 -3.03
CA GLY A 17 -4.36 -24.33 -3.43
C GLY A 17 -4.84 -23.53 -2.22
N LEU A 18 -5.22 -24.22 -1.14
CA LEU A 18 -5.59 -23.60 0.13
C LEU A 18 -4.40 -22.83 0.75
N LEU A 19 -3.21 -23.45 0.77
CA LEU A 19 -2.00 -22.80 1.27
C LEU A 19 -1.64 -21.55 0.44
N ALA A 20 -1.69 -21.66 -0.89
CA ALA A 20 -1.45 -20.53 -1.79
C ALA A 20 -2.47 -19.39 -1.57
N ALA A 21 -3.74 -19.71 -1.32
CA ALA A 21 -4.77 -18.72 -1.01
C ALA A 21 -4.50 -18.02 0.33
N ALA A 22 -4.09 -18.76 1.37
CA ALA A 22 -3.73 -18.19 2.67
C ALA A 22 -2.52 -17.25 2.57
N PHE A 23 -1.48 -17.65 1.82
CA PHE A 23 -0.32 -16.81 1.55
C PHE A 23 -0.71 -15.52 0.82
N ARG A 24 -1.53 -15.60 -0.24
CA ARG A 24 -2.01 -14.40 -0.95
C ARG A 24 -2.79 -13.47 -0.04
N ALA A 25 -3.68 -14.01 0.79
CA ALA A 25 -4.48 -13.22 1.73
C ALA A 25 -3.58 -12.50 2.76
N PHE A 26 -2.58 -13.19 3.31
CA PHE A 26 -1.62 -12.60 4.23
C PHE A 26 -0.85 -11.44 3.59
N PHE A 27 -0.25 -11.66 2.42
CA PHE A 27 0.52 -10.62 1.73
C PHE A 27 -0.36 -9.44 1.31
N HIS A 28 -1.59 -9.70 0.86
CA HIS A 28 -2.54 -8.63 0.57
C HIS A 28 -2.84 -7.81 1.83
N ALA A 29 -3.09 -8.44 2.97
CA ALA A 29 -3.34 -7.74 4.23
C ALA A 29 -2.15 -6.87 4.67
N VAL A 30 -0.92 -7.39 4.55
CA VAL A 30 0.30 -6.61 4.84
C VAL A 30 0.44 -5.41 3.90
N MET A 31 0.17 -5.59 2.60
CA MET A 31 0.20 -4.49 1.64
C MET A 31 -0.88 -3.44 1.92
N THR A 32 -2.12 -3.86 2.22
CA THR A 32 -3.19 -2.91 2.58
C THR A 32 -2.84 -2.12 3.83
N MET A 33 -2.21 -2.76 4.83
CA MET A 33 -1.76 -2.09 6.04
C MET A 33 -0.58 -1.13 5.77
N ALA A 34 0.29 -1.45 4.81
CA ALA A 34 1.37 -0.57 4.36
C ALA A 34 0.83 0.65 3.56
N GLU A 35 -0.11 0.43 2.65
CA GLU A 35 -0.80 1.47 1.87
C GLU A 35 -1.63 2.41 2.76
N GLN A 36 -2.12 1.91 3.91
CA GLN A 36 -2.85 2.70 4.89
C GLN A 36 -1.95 3.39 5.92
N SER A 37 -0.62 3.39 5.76
CA SER A 37 0.27 4.08 6.69
C SER A 37 -0.12 5.56 6.79
N PRO A 38 -0.66 6.03 7.93
CA PRO A 38 -1.11 7.41 8.09
C PRO A 38 0.04 8.40 7.87
N ARG A 39 1.28 7.95 8.10
CA ARG A 39 2.51 8.72 7.85
C ARG A 39 2.78 8.94 6.38
N MET A 40 2.51 7.95 5.51
CA MET A 40 2.71 8.15 4.07
C MET A 40 1.73 9.21 3.55
N ARG A 41 0.48 9.15 4.01
CA ARG A 41 -0.52 10.19 3.71
C ARG A 41 -0.12 11.56 4.25
N GLU A 42 0.52 11.61 5.41
CA GLU A 42 1.04 12.85 5.98
C GLU A 42 2.21 13.42 5.15
N ILE A 43 3.13 12.56 4.71
CA ILE A 43 4.21 12.95 3.78
C ILE A 43 3.62 13.48 2.49
N ASP A 44 2.68 12.76 1.86
CA ASP A 44 2.04 13.19 0.62
C ASP A 44 1.32 14.54 0.79
N ARG A 45 0.62 14.72 1.92
CA ARG A 45 -0.05 15.98 2.26
C ARG A 45 0.95 17.12 2.39
N LEU A 46 2.07 16.92 3.09
CA LEU A 46 3.10 17.94 3.26
C LEU A 46 3.85 18.22 1.95
N GLN A 47 4.09 17.20 1.12
CA GLN A 47 4.71 17.37 -0.19
C GLN A 47 3.83 18.14 -1.18
N ALA A 48 2.50 18.03 -1.05
CA ALA A 48 1.54 18.78 -1.85
C ALA A 48 1.43 20.27 -1.45
N MET A 49 1.98 20.68 -0.31
CA MET A 49 1.99 22.09 0.13
C MET A 49 3.00 22.92 -0.65
N SER A 50 2.76 24.23 -0.74
CA SER A 50 3.73 25.17 -1.30
C SER A 50 4.90 25.40 -0.31
N ASP A 51 6.04 25.87 -0.82
CA ASP A 51 7.20 26.17 0.04
C ASP A 51 6.89 27.28 1.07
N ALA A 52 5.99 28.21 0.73
CA ALA A 52 5.54 29.25 1.67
C ALA A 52 4.67 28.67 2.80
N ASP A 53 3.79 27.72 2.49
CA ASP A 53 2.97 27.04 3.49
C ASP A 53 3.82 26.15 4.40
N LEU A 54 4.79 25.44 3.82
CA LEU A 54 5.76 24.67 4.60
C LEU A 54 6.58 25.59 5.52
N ALA A 55 7.03 26.74 5.04
CA ALA A 55 7.75 27.71 5.85
C ALA A 55 6.89 28.29 6.98
N ALA A 56 5.59 28.49 6.76
CA ALA A 56 4.65 28.91 7.82
C ALA A 56 4.52 27.84 8.93
N LEU A 57 4.69 26.57 8.59
CA LEU A 57 4.76 25.45 9.53
C LEU A 57 6.17 25.25 10.14
N GLY A 58 7.15 26.10 9.79
CA GLY A 58 8.54 25.95 10.22
C GLY A 58 9.24 24.73 9.62
N LEU A 59 8.77 24.27 8.47
CA LEU A 59 9.22 23.08 7.76
C LEU A 59 9.87 23.44 6.43
N THR A 60 10.83 22.63 6.01
CA THR A 60 11.42 22.65 4.67
C THR A 60 11.18 21.31 3.99
N ARG A 61 11.11 21.27 2.65
CA ARG A 61 10.81 20.03 1.91
C ARG A 61 11.74 18.87 2.28
N ASP A 62 13.02 19.14 2.48
CA ASP A 62 14.05 18.16 2.85
C ASP A 62 13.84 17.57 4.26
N ARG A 63 13.10 18.27 5.14
CA ARG A 63 12.87 17.86 6.52
C ARG A 63 11.50 17.22 6.77
N ILE A 64 10.65 17.12 5.76
CA ILE A 64 9.33 16.47 5.86
C ILE A 64 9.46 15.05 6.44
N ILE A 65 10.40 14.25 5.91
CA ILE A 65 10.61 12.87 6.39
C ILE A 65 11.03 12.87 7.86
N GLN A 66 12.00 13.70 8.24
CA GLN A 66 12.50 13.79 9.61
C GLN A 66 11.41 14.24 10.59
N HIS A 67 10.50 15.11 10.13
CA HIS A 67 9.36 15.57 10.91
C HIS A 67 8.34 14.45 11.14
N VAL A 68 7.92 13.77 10.07
CA VAL A 68 6.90 12.71 10.13
C VAL A 68 7.37 11.48 10.92
N PHE A 69 8.68 11.21 10.96
CA PHE A 69 9.26 10.11 11.73
C PHE A 69 9.95 10.51 13.04
N ARG A 70 9.83 11.78 13.46
CA ARG A 70 10.45 12.28 14.70
C ARG A 70 10.06 11.45 15.93
N ASP A 71 8.87 10.88 15.94
CA ASP A 71 8.30 10.12 17.04
C ASP A 71 8.91 8.72 17.26
N ARG A 72 9.83 8.29 16.39
CA ARG A 72 10.46 6.96 16.44
C ARG A 72 11.96 6.95 16.73
N ILE A 73 12.56 8.11 17.01
CA ILE A 73 13.98 8.26 17.35
C ILE A 73 14.11 8.58 18.84
#